data_AF-A0AA89BQT1-F1
#
_entry.id   AF-A0AA89BQT1-F1
#
_cell.length_a   1.000
_cell.length_b   1.000
_cell.length_c   1.000
_cell.angle_alpha   90.00
_cell.angle_beta   90.00
_cell.angle_gamma   90.00
#
_symmetry.space_group_name_H-M   'P 1'
#
loop_
_entity.id
_entity.type
_entity.pdbx_description
1 polymer ?
#
loop_
_entity_poly.entity_id
_entity_poly.type
_entity_poly.pdbx_seq_one_letter_code
_entity_poly.pdbx_strand_id
1 'polypeptide(L)'
;MLLEQKTPQTAIAKKFGCSQAQVSNISKNRDAIREEYQSNSNPDKKRHRSGKAVDVEGALTQWFTEARSRDIPLSGPILTEKAADLAKHLNMPDFSATNGWLERWKSRNNIGFKRMHGEKKDADEGAANQWKESTLPTFLRSYHPDDIYNADETGIYFRALPDGTLTFKTDNSGGSKKSKERVTVLVCTNMTGTDKRKLLVIGKSKDPPCFRGVKSLPVTYTNSGNVWMTAEIFQNWLRDFNRDMAKQKRKILLIVDNCSAHPKGSADRLANIKMEFLPPNTTSIIQPSTRG
;
A
#
# COMPACT_ATOMS: atom_id res chain seq x y z
N MET A 1 11.70 -36.43 16.68
CA MET A 1 10.74 -37.01 17.62
C MET A 1 10.47 -38.50 17.41
N LEU A 2 9.80 -38.97 16.34
CA LEU A 2 9.43 -40.40 16.22
C LEU A 2 10.60 -41.35 15.88
N LEU A 3 11.59 -40.88 15.12
CA LEU A 3 12.80 -41.66 14.81
C LEU A 3 13.76 -41.80 16.01
N GLU A 4 13.59 -40.96 17.05
CA GLU A 4 14.45 -40.94 18.25
C GLU A 4 13.94 -41.88 19.35
N GLN A 5 12.68 -42.35 19.26
CA GLN A 5 12.00 -43.13 20.31
C GLN A 5 12.05 -44.66 20.09
N LYS A 6 13.05 -45.18 19.37
CA LYS A 6 13.16 -46.63 18.99
C LYS A 6 11.88 -47.23 18.39
N THR A 7 11.00 -46.41 17.83
CA THR A 7 9.73 -46.87 17.25
C THR A 7 10.02 -47.66 15.96
N PRO A 8 9.40 -48.84 15.75
CA PRO A 8 9.62 -49.63 14.54
C PRO A 8 9.32 -48.81 13.28
N GLN A 9 10.22 -48.84 12.29
CA GLN A 9 10.08 -48.07 11.05
C GLN A 9 8.81 -48.43 10.27
N THR A 10 8.30 -49.65 10.42
CA THR A 10 7.03 -50.11 9.85
C THR A 10 5.82 -49.41 10.46
N ALA A 11 5.85 -49.13 11.77
CA ALA A 11 4.80 -48.37 12.45
C ALA A 11 4.82 -46.90 12.03
N ILE A 12 6.01 -46.33 11.84
CA ILE A 12 6.19 -44.97 11.31
C ILE A 12 5.66 -44.89 9.87
N ALA A 13 6.03 -45.84 9.01
CA ALA A 13 5.59 -45.92 7.63
C ALA A 13 4.05 -45.97 7.52
N LYS A 14 3.40 -46.81 8.34
CA LYS A 14 1.93 -46.92 8.41
C LYS A 14 1.27 -45.62 8.88
N LYS A 15 1.87 -44.93 9.85
CA LYS A 15 1.34 -43.66 10.38
C LYS A 15 1.37 -42.52 9.35
N PHE A 16 2.40 -42.47 8.50
CA PHE A 16 2.58 -41.39 7.53
C PHE A 16 2.20 -41.76 6.09
N GLY A 17 1.65 -42.96 5.86
CA GLY A 17 1.21 -43.40 4.53
C GLY A 17 2.35 -43.51 3.51
N CYS A 18 3.57 -43.86 3.97
CA CYS A 18 4.76 -43.99 3.13
C CYS A 18 5.38 -45.39 3.24
N SER A 19 6.33 -45.73 2.36
CA SER A 19 7.01 -47.02 2.41
C SER A 19 8.07 -47.07 3.50
N GLN A 20 8.33 -48.26 4.04
CA GLN A 20 9.41 -48.44 5.03
C GLN A 20 10.78 -48.05 4.46
N ALA A 21 11.00 -48.26 3.15
CA ALA A 21 12.21 -47.81 2.45
C ALA A 21 12.35 -46.27 2.47
N GLN A 22 11.26 -45.52 2.31
CA GLN A 22 11.28 -44.05 2.42
C GLN A 22 11.64 -43.60 3.84
N VAL A 23 11.06 -44.24 4.87
CA VAL A 23 11.40 -43.97 6.28
C VAL A 23 12.88 -44.26 6.56
N SER A 24 13.40 -45.39 6.05
CA SER A 24 14.80 -45.77 6.20
C SER A 24 15.74 -44.75 5.55
N ASN A 25 15.45 -44.32 4.31
CA ASN A 25 16.27 -43.32 3.61
C ASN A 25 16.24 -41.94 4.29
N ILE A 26 15.07 -41.47 4.74
CA ILE A 26 14.96 -40.21 5.49
C ILE A 26 15.72 -40.31 6.81
N SER A 27 15.67 -41.47 7.48
CA SER A 27 16.40 -41.70 8.73
C SER A 27 17.92 -41.69 8.52
N LYS A 28 18.41 -42.30 7.42
CA LYS A 28 19.84 -42.31 7.07
C LYS A 28 20.38 -40.91 6.76
N ASN A 29 19.57 -40.08 6.10
CA ASN A 29 19.95 -38.72 5.70
C ASN A 29 19.44 -37.65 6.66
N ARG A 30 19.01 -38.02 7.88
CA ARG A 30 18.30 -37.13 8.82
C ARG A 30 19.06 -35.84 9.09
N ASP A 31 20.35 -35.95 9.40
CA ASP A 31 21.12 -34.79 9.86
C ASP A 31 21.37 -33.80 8.73
N ALA A 32 21.68 -34.30 7.53
CA ALA A 32 21.78 -33.49 6.31
C ALA A 32 20.44 -32.81 5.95
N ILE A 33 19.31 -33.54 6.03
CA ILE A 33 17.97 -32.96 5.78
C ILE A 33 17.65 -31.85 6.81
N ARG A 34 18.07 -32.04 8.07
CA ARG A 34 17.83 -31.07 9.14
C ARG A 34 18.68 -29.81 8.97
N GLU A 35 19.95 -29.96 8.62
CA GLU A 35 20.86 -28.87 8.33
C GLU A 35 20.41 -28.08 7.09
N GLU A 36 20.01 -28.78 6.02
CA GLU A 36 19.40 -28.14 4.85
C GLU A 36 18.13 -27.38 5.22
N TYR A 37 17.26 -27.94 6.07
CA TYR A 37 16.06 -27.24 6.52
C TYR A 37 16.37 -25.98 7.33
N GLN A 38 17.38 -26.02 8.21
CA GLN A 38 17.78 -24.89 9.06
C GLN A 38 18.46 -23.76 8.27
N SER A 39 19.23 -24.10 7.23
CA SER A 39 19.93 -23.14 6.37
C SER A 39 19.06 -22.60 5.23
N ASN A 40 17.86 -23.14 5.04
CA ASN A 40 16.99 -22.82 3.92
C ASN A 40 16.15 -21.55 4.16
N SER A 41 16.27 -20.61 3.23
CA SER A 41 15.53 -19.34 3.25
C SER A 41 14.03 -19.49 2.88
N ASN A 42 13.61 -20.65 2.34
CA ASN A 42 12.22 -20.90 1.92
C ASN A 42 11.63 -22.14 2.62
N PRO A 43 10.74 -21.99 3.63
CA PRO A 43 10.18 -23.11 4.39
C PRO A 43 9.29 -24.07 3.57
N ASP A 44 8.79 -23.64 2.40
CA ASP A 44 7.95 -24.46 1.52
C ASP A 44 8.77 -25.35 0.55
N LYS A 45 10.10 -25.25 0.58
CA LYS A 45 10.99 -26.00 -0.32
C LYS A 45 11.02 -27.49 0.08
N LYS A 46 10.37 -28.32 -0.73
CA LYS A 46 10.32 -29.80 -0.56
C LYS A 46 11.46 -30.57 -1.23
N ARG A 47 12.25 -29.92 -2.09
CA ARG A 47 13.34 -30.55 -2.85
C ARG A 47 14.53 -29.60 -2.96
N HIS A 48 15.73 -30.09 -2.70
CA HIS A 48 16.96 -29.38 -3.04
C HIS A 48 17.26 -29.55 -4.54
N ARG A 49 17.18 -28.47 -5.30
CA ARG A 49 17.65 -28.40 -6.69
C ARG A 49 18.65 -27.25 -6.77
N SER A 50 19.93 -27.56 -6.92
CA SER A 50 20.95 -26.57 -7.22
C SER A 50 20.68 -25.96 -8.59
N GLY A 51 20.90 -24.65 -8.73
CA GLY A 51 20.88 -23.99 -10.02
C GLY A 51 22.09 -24.42 -10.87
N LYS A 52 22.05 -24.16 -12.17
CA LYS A 52 23.18 -24.47 -13.08
C LYS A 52 24.42 -23.61 -12.82
N ALA A 53 24.31 -22.53 -12.04
CA ALA A 53 25.38 -21.59 -11.74
C ALA A 53 25.30 -21.15 -10.27
N VAL A 54 25.64 -22.06 -9.36
CA VAL A 54 25.54 -21.84 -7.91
C VAL A 54 26.39 -20.65 -7.45
N ASP A 55 27.58 -20.48 -8.04
CA ASP A 55 28.50 -19.39 -7.68
C ASP A 55 27.94 -18.01 -8.05
N VAL A 56 27.35 -17.89 -9.26
CA VAL A 56 26.69 -16.65 -9.70
C VAL A 56 25.48 -16.33 -8.80
N GLU A 57 24.74 -17.35 -8.39
CA GLU A 57 23.58 -17.19 -7.52
C GLU A 57 23.97 -16.73 -6.11
N GLY A 58 25.03 -17.31 -5.54
CA GLY A 58 25.58 -16.91 -4.25
C GLY A 58 26.06 -15.46 -4.27
N ALA A 59 26.85 -15.09 -5.29
CA ALA A 59 27.34 -13.73 -5.47
C ALA A 59 26.20 -12.72 -5.68
N LEU A 60 25.16 -13.09 -6.45
CA LEU A 60 24.00 -12.24 -6.65
C LEU A 60 23.18 -12.07 -5.37
N THR A 61 23.03 -13.12 -4.56
CA THR A 61 22.34 -13.04 -3.25
C THR A 61 23.09 -12.15 -2.27
N GLN A 62 24.42 -12.23 -2.21
CA GLN A 62 25.24 -11.34 -1.40
C GLN A 62 25.07 -9.87 -1.84
N TRP A 63 25.25 -9.60 -3.13
CA TRP A 63 25.08 -8.26 -3.68
C TRP A 63 23.66 -7.71 -3.47
N PHE A 64 22.63 -8.55 -3.65
CA PHE A 64 21.24 -8.17 -3.40
C PHE A 64 21.03 -7.74 -1.94
N THR A 65 21.63 -8.47 -0.99
CA THR A 65 21.55 -8.16 0.45
C THR A 65 22.22 -6.83 0.76
N GLU A 66 23.41 -6.58 0.20
CA GLU A 66 24.15 -5.31 0.36
C GLU A 66 23.41 -4.12 -0.28
N ALA A 67 22.85 -4.30 -1.48
CA ALA A 67 22.08 -3.26 -2.14
C ALA A 67 20.77 -2.96 -1.40
N ARG A 68 20.13 -3.98 -0.80
CA ARG A 68 18.93 -3.79 0.03
C ARG A 68 19.23 -3.17 1.39
N SER A 69 20.39 -3.43 2.01
CA SER A 69 20.78 -2.77 3.26
C SER A 69 21.05 -1.27 3.07
N ARG A 70 21.43 -0.86 1.86
CA ARG A 70 21.54 0.56 1.44
C ARG A 70 20.26 1.11 0.85
N ASP A 71 19.16 0.39 1.00
CA ASP A 71 17.83 0.80 0.55
C ASP A 71 17.66 1.06 -0.96
N ILE A 72 18.57 0.52 -1.78
CA ILE A 72 18.50 0.68 -3.24
C ILE A 72 17.31 -0.14 -3.78
N PRO A 73 16.42 0.45 -4.60
CA PRO A 73 15.35 -0.28 -5.26
C PRO A 73 15.91 -1.13 -6.40
N LEU A 74 15.57 -2.42 -6.41
CA LEU A 74 16.09 -3.39 -7.37
C LEU A 74 14.96 -3.93 -8.24
N SER A 75 15.15 -3.86 -9.55
CA SER A 75 14.22 -4.39 -10.55
C SER A 75 14.76 -5.68 -11.18
N GLY A 76 13.88 -6.45 -11.84
CA GLY A 76 14.29 -7.63 -12.59
C GLY A 76 15.43 -7.37 -13.59
N PRO A 77 15.34 -6.33 -14.44
CA PRO A 77 16.43 -5.97 -15.36
C PRO A 77 17.77 -5.69 -14.67
N ILE A 78 17.76 -4.94 -13.56
CA ILE A 78 18.98 -4.65 -12.79
C ILE A 78 19.61 -5.95 -12.26
N LEU A 79 18.78 -6.89 -11.76
CA LEU A 79 19.25 -8.18 -11.28
C LEU A 79 19.82 -9.05 -12.40
N THR A 80 19.19 -9.04 -13.57
CA THR A 80 19.68 -9.76 -14.76
C THR A 80 21.02 -9.22 -15.23
N GLU A 81 21.16 -7.90 -15.32
CA GLU A 81 22.42 -7.26 -15.72
C GLU A 81 23.53 -7.56 -14.71
N LYS A 82 23.24 -7.45 -13.41
CA LYS A 82 24.22 -7.77 -12.37
C LYS A 82 24.61 -9.24 -12.37
N ALA A 83 23.67 -10.16 -12.61
CA ALA A 83 23.97 -11.58 -12.74
C ALA A 83 24.91 -11.88 -13.92
N ALA A 84 24.72 -11.20 -15.05
CA ALA A 84 25.59 -11.33 -16.22
C ALA A 84 26.99 -10.76 -15.94
N ASP A 85 27.08 -9.64 -15.24
CA ASP A 85 28.35 -9.05 -14.78
C ASP A 85 29.11 -9.99 -13.83
N LEU A 86 28.43 -10.56 -12.84
CA LEU A 86 29.02 -11.53 -11.92
C LEU A 86 29.49 -12.81 -12.64
N ALA A 87 28.74 -13.29 -13.63
CA ALA A 87 29.13 -14.44 -14.43
C ALA A 87 30.42 -14.20 -15.23
N LYS A 88 30.64 -12.96 -15.75
CA LYS A 88 31.91 -12.60 -16.40
C LYS A 88 33.08 -12.66 -15.42
N HIS A 89 32.91 -12.11 -14.22
CA HIS A 89 33.95 -12.12 -13.18
C HIS A 89 34.26 -13.52 -12.63
N LEU A 90 33.29 -14.43 -12.70
CA LEU A 90 33.44 -15.83 -12.31
C LEU A 90 33.88 -16.74 -13.47
N ASN A 91 34.25 -16.17 -14.63
CA ASN A 91 34.66 -16.91 -15.84
C ASN A 91 33.61 -17.94 -16.31
N MET A 92 32.32 -17.59 -16.27
CA MET A 92 31.21 -18.41 -16.76
C MET A 92 30.58 -17.80 -18.02
N PRO A 93 31.25 -17.86 -19.20
CA PRO A 93 30.79 -17.18 -20.42
C PRO A 93 29.49 -17.77 -21.00
N ASP A 94 29.20 -19.04 -20.75
CA ASP A 94 27.99 -19.73 -21.24
C ASP A 94 26.75 -19.44 -20.38
N PHE A 95 26.91 -18.69 -19.29
CA PHE A 95 25.80 -18.37 -18.40
C PHE A 95 24.93 -17.27 -19.00
N SER A 96 23.62 -17.53 -19.06
CA SER A 96 22.61 -16.56 -19.45
C SER A 96 21.57 -16.40 -18.35
N ALA A 97 21.43 -15.17 -17.85
CA ALA A 97 20.46 -14.76 -16.83
C ALA A 97 19.04 -14.64 -17.43
N THR A 98 18.55 -15.73 -18.02
CA THR A 98 17.19 -15.82 -18.58
C THR A 98 16.13 -15.50 -17.53
N ASN A 99 14.97 -15.01 -17.97
CA ASN A 99 13.82 -14.78 -17.09
C ASN A 99 13.49 -16.02 -16.24
N GLY A 100 13.53 -17.21 -16.85
CA GLY A 100 13.28 -18.46 -16.13
C GLY A 100 14.32 -18.81 -15.07
N TRP A 101 15.58 -18.39 -15.25
CA TRP A 101 16.61 -18.54 -14.21
C TRP A 101 16.39 -17.54 -13.08
N LEU A 102 16.12 -16.28 -13.41
CA LEU A 102 15.90 -15.22 -12.43
C LEU A 102 14.69 -15.52 -11.52
N GLU A 103 13.56 -15.97 -12.09
CA GLU A 103 12.39 -16.36 -11.31
C GLU A 103 12.67 -17.56 -10.38
N ARG A 104 13.48 -18.53 -10.83
CA ARG A 104 13.93 -19.64 -9.97
C ARG A 104 14.91 -19.21 -8.89
N TRP A 105 15.77 -18.23 -9.15
CA TRP A 105 16.65 -17.64 -8.14
C TRP A 105 15.83 -16.87 -7.09
N LYS A 106 14.87 -16.04 -7.51
CA LYS A 106 13.94 -15.33 -6.60
C LYS A 106 13.18 -16.32 -5.70
N SER A 107 12.59 -17.36 -6.29
CA SER A 107 11.82 -18.37 -5.55
C SER A 107 12.67 -19.11 -4.51
N ARG A 108 13.93 -19.42 -4.81
CA ARG A 108 14.84 -20.10 -3.86
C ARG A 108 15.31 -19.20 -2.74
N ASN A 109 15.48 -17.91 -3.00
CA ASN A 109 15.88 -16.91 -2.01
C ASN A 109 14.66 -16.24 -1.33
N ASN A 110 13.44 -16.72 -1.58
CA ASN A 110 12.20 -16.16 -1.06
C ASN A 110 12.02 -14.64 -1.35
N ILE A 111 12.44 -14.21 -2.54
CA ILE A 111 12.36 -12.82 -2.98
C ILE A 111 11.04 -12.58 -3.72
N GLY A 112 10.17 -11.77 -3.11
CA GLY A 112 8.92 -11.32 -3.72
C GLY A 112 8.99 -9.89 -4.24
N PHE A 113 8.13 -9.55 -5.21
CA PHE A 113 7.92 -8.16 -5.62
C PHE A 113 6.93 -7.49 -4.67
N LYS A 114 7.36 -6.41 -4.01
CA LYS A 114 6.49 -5.55 -3.20
C LYS A 114 6.46 -4.16 -3.82
N ARG A 115 5.25 -3.68 -4.16
CA ARG A 115 5.07 -2.30 -4.64
C ARG A 115 5.35 -1.36 -3.46
N MET A 116 6.37 -0.51 -3.59
CA MET A 116 6.66 0.50 -2.58
C MET A 116 5.64 1.63 -2.72
N HIS A 117 4.74 1.78 -1.74
CA HIS A 117 3.89 2.97 -1.63
C HIS A 117 4.70 4.06 -0.90
N GLY A 118 4.93 5.19 -1.57
CA GLY A 118 5.85 6.25 -1.12
C GLY A 118 5.47 6.91 0.21
N GLU A 119 4.20 6.94 0.58
CA GLU A 119 3.74 7.68 1.78
C GLU A 119 4.00 6.97 3.11
N LYS A 120 4.29 5.66 3.10
CA LYS A 120 4.46 4.89 4.34
C LYS A 120 5.87 4.99 4.92
N LYS A 121 6.86 5.43 4.13
CA LYS A 121 8.28 5.44 4.54
C LYS A 121 8.66 6.71 5.31
N ASP A 122 7.99 7.82 5.06
CA ASP A 122 8.20 9.12 5.74
C ASP A 122 7.20 9.36 6.89
N ALA A 123 6.41 8.34 7.22
CA ALA A 123 5.32 8.49 8.18
C ALA A 123 5.86 8.51 9.63
N ASP A 124 5.51 9.56 10.39
CA ASP A 124 5.99 9.75 11.75
C ASP A 124 5.13 8.93 12.74
N GLU A 125 5.57 7.69 12.99
CA GLU A 125 4.90 6.81 13.95
C GLU A 125 4.94 7.35 15.39
N GLY A 126 5.99 8.08 15.76
CA GLY A 126 6.14 8.69 17.08
C GLY A 126 5.09 9.76 17.33
N ALA A 127 4.99 10.73 16.40
CA ALA A 127 3.98 11.78 16.46
C ALA A 127 2.55 11.21 16.40
N ALA A 128 2.33 10.18 15.58
CA ALA A 128 1.04 9.50 15.49
C ALA A 128 0.62 8.84 16.81
N ASN A 129 1.54 8.14 17.48
CA ASN A 129 1.25 7.48 18.75
C ASN A 129 1.07 8.50 19.88
N GLN A 130 1.93 9.52 19.94
CA GLN A 130 1.80 10.61 20.91
C GLN A 130 0.42 11.28 20.77
N TRP A 131 -0.03 11.60 19.55
CA TRP A 131 -1.32 12.24 19.33
C TRP A 131 -2.50 11.34 19.76
N LYS A 132 -2.41 10.02 19.52
CA LYS A 132 -3.42 9.05 19.98
C LYS A 132 -3.48 8.94 21.51
N GLU A 133 -2.35 9.07 22.18
CA GLU A 133 -2.25 8.89 23.64
C GLU A 133 -2.56 10.18 24.41
N SER A 134 -2.15 11.35 23.88
CA SER A 134 -2.30 12.63 24.58
C SER A 134 -3.52 13.43 24.09
N THR A 135 -3.67 13.59 22.78
CA THR A 135 -4.56 14.62 22.21
C THR A 135 -5.93 14.05 21.91
N LEU A 136 -6.01 12.95 21.16
CA LEU A 136 -7.27 12.32 20.79
C LEU A 136 -8.19 12.02 22.01
N PRO A 137 -7.69 11.49 23.15
CA PRO A 137 -8.55 11.20 24.30
C PRO A 137 -9.18 12.45 24.92
N THR A 138 -8.54 13.62 24.79
CA THR A 138 -9.14 14.88 25.27
C THR A 138 -10.38 15.24 24.48
N PHE A 139 -10.36 15.04 23.16
CA PHE A 139 -11.50 15.29 22.29
C PHE A 139 -12.61 14.27 22.47
N LEU A 140 -12.26 12.99 22.59
CA LEU A 140 -13.23 11.92 22.87
C LEU A 140 -13.99 12.12 24.19
N ARG A 141 -13.40 12.83 25.17
CA ARG A 141 -14.06 13.21 26.42
C ARG A 141 -14.87 14.50 26.33
N SER A 142 -14.50 15.41 25.44
CA SER A 142 -15.07 16.77 25.38
C SER A 142 -16.22 16.90 24.39
N TYR A 143 -16.34 15.97 23.44
CA TYR A 143 -17.37 15.97 22.41
C TYR A 143 -18.11 14.63 22.38
N HIS A 144 -19.41 14.68 22.08
CA HIS A 144 -20.16 13.47 21.76
C HIS A 144 -19.62 12.85 20.46
N PRO A 145 -19.57 11.51 20.31
CA PRO A 145 -19.08 10.88 19.08
C PRO A 145 -19.77 11.38 17.80
N ASP A 146 -21.07 11.68 17.85
CA ASP A 146 -21.80 12.24 16.71
C ASP A 146 -21.35 13.66 16.32
N ASP A 147 -20.66 14.38 17.21
CA ASP A 147 -20.13 15.74 17.05
C ASP A 147 -18.64 15.78 16.71
N ILE A 148 -18.00 14.61 16.49
CA ILE A 148 -16.61 14.51 16.05
C ILE A 148 -16.60 14.12 14.58
N TYR A 149 -16.11 15.00 13.72
CA TYR A 149 -16.06 14.80 12.28
C TYR A 149 -14.64 14.63 11.80
N ASN A 150 -14.48 13.83 10.75
CA ASN A 150 -13.28 13.77 9.95
C ASN A 150 -13.60 14.14 8.51
N ALA A 151 -12.73 14.93 7.88
CA ALA A 151 -12.82 15.27 6.48
C ALA A 151 -11.47 15.07 5.78
N ASP A 152 -11.54 14.67 4.50
CA ASP A 152 -10.38 14.36 3.68
C ASP A 152 -10.74 14.38 2.19
N GLU A 153 -9.76 14.66 1.34
CA GLU A 153 -9.93 14.66 -0.11
C GLU A 153 -9.46 13.36 -0.77
N THR A 154 -10.27 12.86 -1.69
CA THR A 154 -9.89 11.75 -2.56
C THR A 154 -10.01 12.13 -4.04
N GLY A 155 -9.09 11.60 -4.84
CA GLY A 155 -9.10 11.76 -6.30
C GLY A 155 -9.81 10.60 -6.99
N ILE A 156 -10.90 10.87 -7.69
CA ILE A 156 -11.63 9.86 -8.47
C ILE A 156 -11.26 9.99 -9.95
N TYR A 157 -10.68 8.93 -10.52
CA TYR A 157 -10.47 8.83 -11.96
C TYR A 157 -11.69 8.20 -12.62
N PHE A 158 -12.49 9.00 -13.31
CA PHE A 158 -13.76 8.54 -13.89
C PHE A 158 -13.65 8.12 -15.37
N ARG A 159 -12.48 8.34 -16.00
CA ARG A 159 -12.15 7.83 -17.36
C ARG A 159 -10.88 6.97 -17.41
N ALA A 160 -10.43 6.45 -16.28
CA ALA A 160 -9.29 5.55 -16.26
C ALA A 160 -9.59 4.29 -17.07
N LEU A 161 -8.82 4.04 -18.13
CA LEU A 161 -8.79 2.76 -18.82
C LEU A 161 -7.90 1.77 -18.05
N PRO A 162 -8.14 0.45 -18.16
CA PRO A 162 -7.25 -0.57 -17.61
C PRO A 162 -5.79 -0.37 -18.02
N ASP A 163 -4.86 -0.80 -17.17
CA ASP A 163 -3.42 -0.63 -17.40
C ASP A 163 -2.86 -1.47 -18.56
N GLY A 164 -3.66 -2.38 -19.12
CA GLY A 164 -3.37 -3.16 -20.32
C GLY A 164 -4.64 -3.72 -20.96
N THR A 165 -4.57 -4.03 -22.25
CA THR A 165 -5.62 -4.74 -22.98
C THR A 165 -4.99 -5.96 -23.66
N LEU A 166 -5.76 -7.03 -23.84
CA LEU A 166 -5.31 -8.17 -24.63
C LEU A 166 -5.34 -7.77 -26.10
N THR A 167 -4.18 -7.75 -26.76
CA THR A 167 -4.06 -7.46 -28.20
C THR A 167 -3.53 -8.68 -28.95
N PHE A 168 -3.88 -8.81 -30.23
CA PHE A 168 -3.26 -9.80 -31.09
C PHE A 168 -1.78 -9.45 -31.30
N LYS A 169 -0.91 -10.46 -31.44
CA LYS A 169 0.55 -10.24 -31.63
C LYS A 169 0.89 -9.41 -32.88
N THR A 170 -0.06 -9.28 -33.81
CA THR A 170 0.06 -8.52 -35.05
C THR A 170 -0.49 -7.08 -34.95
N ASP A 171 -1.10 -6.71 -33.83
CA ASP A 171 -1.62 -5.36 -33.62
C ASP A 171 -0.48 -4.40 -33.24
N ASN A 172 -0.07 -3.57 -34.21
CA ASN A 172 0.80 -2.41 -33.99
C ASN A 172 -0.02 -1.15 -33.59
N SER A 173 -1.16 -1.33 -32.94
CA SER A 173 -1.95 -0.21 -32.42
C SER A 173 -1.18 0.43 -31.25
N GLY A 174 -0.48 1.52 -31.54
CA GLY A 174 0.21 2.32 -30.53
C GLY A 174 -0.72 2.67 -29.38
N GLY A 175 -0.26 2.44 -28.15
CA GLY A 175 -1.07 2.58 -26.94
C GLY A 175 -1.82 3.92 -26.91
N SER A 176 -3.13 3.86 -26.74
CA SER A 176 -3.96 5.05 -26.58
C SER A 176 -3.53 5.82 -25.33
N LYS A 177 -3.36 7.14 -25.46
CA LYS A 177 -3.06 8.02 -24.31
C LYS A 177 -4.14 7.82 -23.25
N LYS A 178 -3.75 7.34 -22.07
CA LYS A 178 -4.64 7.19 -20.92
C LYS A 178 -5.33 8.53 -20.63
N SER A 179 -6.67 8.57 -20.67
CA SER A 179 -7.39 9.70 -20.09
C SER A 179 -7.27 9.60 -18.56
N LYS A 180 -6.41 10.44 -17.98
CA LYS A 180 -6.27 10.60 -16.53
C LYS A 180 -7.24 11.67 -16.01
N GLU A 181 -8.41 11.81 -16.64
CA GLU A 181 -9.42 12.73 -16.15
C GLU A 181 -9.84 12.33 -14.74
N ARG A 182 -9.64 13.29 -13.83
CA ARG A 182 -9.84 13.14 -12.41
C ARG A 182 -10.79 14.23 -11.93
N VAL A 183 -11.55 13.93 -10.89
CA VAL A 183 -12.20 14.92 -10.03
C VAL A 183 -11.68 14.74 -8.61
N THR A 184 -11.62 15.81 -7.84
CA THR A 184 -11.34 15.73 -6.41
C THR A 184 -12.65 15.78 -5.65
N VAL A 185 -12.82 14.92 -4.66
CA VAL A 185 -14.02 14.86 -3.83
C VAL A 185 -13.60 15.00 -2.37
N LEU A 186 -14.14 16.01 -1.69
CA LEU A 186 -14.06 16.12 -0.25
C LEU A 186 -15.18 15.27 0.37
N VAL A 187 -14.77 14.33 1.20
CA VAL A 187 -15.67 13.52 2.03
C VAL A 187 -15.59 14.02 3.46
N CYS A 188 -16.71 14.02 4.18
CA CYS A 188 -16.76 14.38 5.58
C CYS A 188 -17.85 13.60 6.30
N THR A 189 -17.50 12.91 7.38
CA THR A 189 -18.42 12.05 8.15
C THR A 189 -18.13 12.16 9.65
N ASN A 190 -19.15 12.00 10.49
CA ASN A 190 -18.95 11.93 11.94
C ASN A 190 -18.39 10.57 12.38
N MET A 191 -17.90 10.50 13.63
CA MET A 191 -17.20 9.33 14.16
C MET A 191 -18.07 8.06 14.17
N THR A 192 -19.38 8.20 14.34
CA THR A 192 -20.34 7.10 14.35
C THR A 192 -20.82 6.68 12.96
N GLY A 193 -20.54 7.48 11.92
CA GLY A 193 -20.98 7.23 10.55
C GLY A 193 -22.46 7.56 10.28
N THR A 194 -23.17 8.14 11.24
CA THR A 194 -24.61 8.47 11.15
C THR A 194 -24.88 9.75 10.36
N ASP A 195 -23.97 10.72 10.37
CA ASP A 195 -24.04 11.95 9.58
C ASP A 195 -22.90 11.96 8.55
N LYS A 196 -23.28 11.77 7.27
CA LYS A 196 -22.40 11.89 6.11
C LYS A 196 -22.73 13.21 5.42
N ARG A 197 -21.79 14.15 5.42
CA ARG A 197 -21.98 15.45 4.78
C ARG A 197 -22.09 15.29 3.28
N LYS A 198 -22.85 16.18 2.64
CA LYS A 198 -22.99 16.22 1.17
C LYS A 198 -21.61 16.36 0.53
N LEU A 199 -21.30 15.49 -0.42
CA LEU A 199 -20.01 15.48 -1.11
C LEU A 199 -19.77 16.83 -1.82
N LEU A 200 -18.56 17.35 -1.69
CA LEU A 200 -18.08 18.48 -2.48
C LEU A 200 -17.16 17.96 -3.57
N VAL A 201 -17.61 18.10 -4.82
CA VAL A 201 -16.90 17.65 -6.02
C VAL A 201 -16.24 18.86 -6.70
N ILE A 202 -14.94 18.76 -6.93
CA ILE A 202 -14.12 19.75 -7.60
C ILE A 202 -13.74 19.21 -8.98
N GLY A 203 -14.29 19.84 -10.02
CA GLY A 203 -13.94 19.56 -11.41
C GLY A 203 -13.02 20.61 -12.02
N LYS A 204 -12.68 20.40 -13.30
CA LYS A 204 -11.85 21.35 -14.07
C LYS A 204 -12.66 22.54 -14.59
N SER A 205 -13.84 22.27 -15.16
CA SER A 205 -14.69 23.29 -15.77
C SER A 205 -15.70 23.82 -14.77
N LYS A 206 -16.05 25.10 -14.85
CA LYS A 206 -17.17 25.66 -14.06
C LYS A 206 -18.52 25.10 -14.50
N ASP A 207 -18.69 24.93 -15.80
CA ASP A 207 -19.89 24.38 -16.42
C ASP A 207 -19.47 23.27 -17.40
N PRO A 208 -19.32 22.02 -16.94
CA PRO A 208 -18.95 20.93 -17.81
C PRO A 208 -20.12 20.58 -18.74
N PRO A 209 -19.87 20.24 -20.02
CA PRO A 209 -20.94 19.94 -20.98
C PRO A 209 -21.94 18.86 -20.53
N CYS A 210 -21.50 17.91 -19.68
CA CYS A 210 -22.36 16.88 -19.12
C CYS A 210 -23.41 17.39 -18.12
N PHE A 211 -23.33 18.64 -17.67
CA PHE A 211 -24.33 19.26 -16.80
C PHE A 211 -25.41 20.01 -17.58
N ARG A 212 -25.29 20.10 -18.91
CA ARG A 212 -26.30 20.77 -19.73
C ARG A 212 -27.67 20.11 -19.55
N GLY A 213 -28.65 20.88 -19.09
CA GLY A 213 -30.01 20.40 -18.83
C GLY A 213 -30.21 19.73 -17.46
N VAL A 214 -29.16 19.64 -16.63
CA VAL A 214 -29.26 19.13 -15.26
C VAL A 214 -29.76 20.25 -14.33
N LYS A 215 -30.93 20.05 -13.71
CA LYS A 215 -31.55 21.06 -12.84
C LYS A 215 -31.02 21.05 -11.40
N SER A 216 -30.60 19.89 -10.91
CA SER A 216 -30.05 19.73 -9.56
C SER A 216 -29.07 18.57 -9.51
N LEU A 217 -28.06 18.71 -8.65
CA LEU A 217 -27.07 17.66 -8.40
C LEU A 217 -27.21 17.13 -6.96
N PRO A 218 -27.05 15.81 -6.76
CA PRO A 218 -27.02 15.21 -5.43
C PRO A 218 -25.75 15.57 -4.65
N VAL A 219 -24.78 16.22 -5.29
CA VAL A 219 -23.52 16.72 -4.73
C VAL A 219 -23.46 18.25 -4.80
N THR A 220 -22.55 18.84 -4.03
CA THR A 220 -22.12 20.22 -4.25
C THR A 220 -20.99 20.19 -5.27
N TYR A 221 -21.07 21.01 -6.31
CA TYR A 221 -20.03 21.08 -7.35
C TYR A 221 -19.34 22.44 -7.34
N THR A 222 -18.02 22.43 -7.53
CA THR A 222 -17.20 23.61 -7.77
C THR A 222 -16.08 23.27 -8.75
N ASN A 223 -15.29 24.26 -9.15
CA ASN A 223 -14.20 24.08 -10.09
C ASN A 223 -12.88 24.69 -9.62
N SER A 224 -11.78 24.06 -10.01
CA SER A 224 -10.43 24.60 -9.88
C SER A 224 -9.63 24.25 -11.13
N GLY A 225 -8.80 25.17 -11.62
CA GLY A 225 -8.04 24.98 -12.87
C GLY A 225 -7.12 23.76 -12.85
N ASN A 226 -6.62 23.39 -11.67
CA ASN A 226 -5.77 22.23 -11.45
C ASN A 226 -6.53 20.99 -10.91
N VAL A 227 -7.84 21.12 -10.67
CA VAL A 227 -8.70 20.05 -10.11
C VAL A 227 -8.20 19.56 -8.75
N TRP A 228 -7.74 20.49 -7.92
CA TRP A 228 -7.37 20.25 -6.52
C TRP A 228 -8.19 21.13 -5.60
N MET A 229 -8.24 20.74 -4.31
CA MET A 229 -8.72 21.61 -3.25
C MET A 229 -7.86 22.87 -3.16
N THR A 230 -8.50 24.00 -2.90
CA THR A 230 -7.82 25.27 -2.59
C THR A 230 -8.30 25.77 -1.24
N ALA A 231 -7.50 26.61 -0.58
CA ALA A 231 -7.86 27.26 0.67
C ALA A 231 -9.21 27.98 0.58
N GLU A 232 -9.49 28.66 -0.53
CA GLU A 232 -10.75 29.37 -0.75
C GLU A 232 -11.95 28.42 -0.82
N ILE A 233 -11.83 27.32 -1.59
CA ILE A 233 -12.89 26.32 -1.71
C ILE A 233 -13.18 25.69 -0.34
N PHE A 234 -12.12 25.32 0.39
CA PHE A 234 -12.24 24.73 1.72
C PHE A 234 -12.88 25.69 2.73
N GLN A 235 -12.46 26.97 2.74
CA GLN A 235 -13.04 27.99 3.62
C GLN A 235 -14.52 28.25 3.32
N ASN A 236 -14.93 28.25 2.05
CA ASN A 236 -16.33 28.40 1.68
C ASN A 236 -17.16 27.20 2.17
N TRP A 237 -16.65 25.98 1.97
CA TRP A 237 -17.28 24.77 2.50
C TRP A 237 -17.40 24.79 4.03
N LEU A 238 -16.35 25.23 4.75
CA LEU A 238 -16.37 25.38 6.20
C LEU A 238 -17.42 26.38 6.68
N ARG A 239 -17.60 27.52 5.99
CA ARG A 239 -18.62 28.52 6.34
C ARG A 239 -20.03 27.96 6.22
N ASP A 240 -20.29 27.20 5.16
CA ASP A 240 -21.59 26.54 4.97
C ASP A 240 -21.82 25.47 6.03
N PHE A 241 -20.81 24.65 6.32
CA PHE A 241 -20.90 23.66 7.38
C PHE A 241 -21.14 24.30 8.75
N ASN A 242 -20.43 25.39 9.07
CA ASN A 242 -20.62 26.13 10.32
C ASN A 242 -22.04 26.70 10.43
N ARG A 243 -22.60 27.22 9.33
CA ARG A 243 -23.98 27.72 9.29
C ARG A 243 -24.99 26.60 9.54
N ASP A 244 -24.76 25.42 9.00
CA ASP A 244 -25.62 24.26 9.24
C ASP A 244 -25.55 23.80 10.70
N MET A 245 -24.36 23.75 11.30
CA MET A 245 -24.19 23.43 12.72
C MET A 245 -24.85 24.48 13.62
N ALA A 246 -24.78 25.76 13.25
CA ALA A 246 -25.46 26.85 13.95
C ALA A 246 -26.98 26.68 13.94
N LYS A 247 -27.58 26.32 12.78
CA LYS A 247 -29.02 26.03 12.68
C LYS A 247 -29.44 24.85 13.56
N GLN A 248 -28.59 23.83 13.65
CA GLN A 248 -28.81 22.67 14.51
C GLN A 248 -28.48 22.94 16.00
N LYS A 249 -27.96 24.13 16.33
CA LYS A 249 -27.46 24.49 17.67
C LYS A 249 -26.38 23.52 18.19
N ARG A 250 -25.57 22.97 17.27
CA ARG A 250 -24.48 22.04 17.59
C ARG A 250 -23.14 22.76 17.59
N LYS A 251 -22.22 22.25 18.40
CA LYS A 251 -20.80 22.61 18.37
C LYS A 251 -20.02 21.33 18.13
N ILE A 252 -19.23 21.31 17.06
CA ILE A 252 -18.54 20.11 16.63
C ILE A 252 -17.03 20.30 16.64
N LEU A 253 -16.33 19.18 16.66
CA LEU A 253 -14.92 19.08 16.34
C LEU A 253 -14.77 18.56 14.91
N LEU A 254 -13.96 19.23 14.10
CA LEU A 254 -13.57 18.78 12.78
C LEU A 254 -12.07 18.48 12.73
N ILE A 255 -11.72 17.23 12.46
CA ILE A 255 -10.34 16.75 12.33
C ILE A 255 -9.98 16.63 10.85
N VAL A 256 -8.91 17.29 10.43
CA VAL A 256 -8.40 17.29 9.04
C VAL A 256 -6.90 17.02 9.01
N ASP A 257 -6.40 16.60 7.86
CA ASP A 257 -4.96 16.46 7.65
C ASP A 257 -4.26 17.84 7.58
N ASN A 258 -2.95 17.82 7.77
CA ASN A 258 -2.14 19.03 7.67
C ASN A 258 -1.75 19.30 6.21
N CYS A 259 -2.69 19.88 5.47
CA CYS A 259 -2.52 20.26 4.07
C CYS A 259 -2.48 21.79 3.90
N SER A 260 -1.72 22.29 2.94
CA SER A 260 -1.69 23.74 2.61
C SER A 260 -3.06 24.30 2.17
N ALA A 261 -3.94 23.44 1.64
CA ALA A 261 -5.32 23.78 1.31
C ALA A 261 -6.22 23.93 2.55
N HIS A 262 -5.73 23.57 3.74
CA HIS A 262 -6.38 23.73 5.03
C HIS A 262 -5.62 24.77 5.89
N PRO A 263 -5.75 26.08 5.62
CA PRO A 263 -5.01 27.09 6.37
C PRO A 263 -5.37 27.03 7.85
N LYS A 264 -4.37 27.05 8.74
CA LYS A 264 -4.54 26.92 10.20
C LYS A 264 -5.53 27.93 10.78
N GLY A 265 -5.59 29.15 10.24
CA GLY A 265 -6.51 30.20 10.68
C GLY A 265 -7.92 30.14 10.09
N SER A 266 -8.27 29.09 9.34
CA SER A 266 -9.59 29.00 8.67
C SER A 266 -10.75 28.85 9.66
N ALA A 267 -10.48 28.36 10.88
CA ALA A 267 -11.48 28.17 11.92
C ALA A 267 -11.53 29.29 12.98
N ASP A 268 -10.57 30.23 12.99
CA ASP A 268 -10.44 31.27 14.03
C ASP A 268 -11.67 32.18 14.15
N ARG A 269 -12.55 32.18 13.15
CA ARG A 269 -13.78 32.99 13.09
C ARG A 269 -15.06 32.16 13.09
N LEU A 270 -14.99 30.85 13.33
CA LEU A 270 -16.14 29.95 13.33
C LEU A 270 -16.65 29.74 14.77
N ALA A 271 -17.95 29.95 14.99
CA ALA A 271 -18.57 29.85 16.32
C ALA A 271 -18.99 28.42 16.70
N ASN A 272 -19.18 27.53 15.71
CA ASN A 272 -19.77 26.21 15.88
C ASN A 272 -18.84 25.06 15.48
N ILE A 273 -17.71 25.35 14.83
CA ILE A 273 -16.73 24.35 14.42
C ILE A 273 -15.39 24.69 15.06
N LYS A 274 -14.90 23.78 15.89
CA LYS A 274 -13.49 23.76 16.27
C LYS A 274 -12.74 22.88 15.28
N MET A 275 -11.68 23.39 14.67
CA MET A 275 -10.86 22.62 13.74
C MET A 275 -9.56 22.19 14.42
N GLU A 276 -9.18 20.93 14.22
CA GLU A 276 -7.94 20.36 14.71
C GLU A 276 -7.22 19.63 13.58
N PHE A 277 -5.90 19.76 13.57
CA PHE A 277 -5.06 19.16 12.54
C PHE A 277 -4.40 17.89 13.07
N LEU A 278 -4.37 16.86 12.23
CA LEU A 278 -3.49 15.72 12.48
C LEU A 278 -2.03 16.19 12.45
N PRO A 279 -1.12 15.56 13.22
CA PRO A 279 0.29 15.88 13.16
C PRO A 279 0.83 15.71 11.72
N PRO A 280 1.82 16.53 11.31
CA PRO A 280 2.45 16.39 10.00
C PRO A 280 2.94 14.96 9.75
N ASN A 281 2.87 14.49 8.50
CA ASN A 281 3.36 13.17 8.09
C ASN A 281 2.72 11.98 8.83
N THR A 282 1.51 12.12 9.37
CA THR A 282 0.81 11.01 10.03
C THR A 282 -0.42 10.51 9.26
N THR A 283 -0.78 11.14 8.14
CA THR A 283 -2.01 10.85 7.38
C THR A 283 -2.13 9.35 7.06
N SER A 284 -1.08 8.72 6.52
CA SER A 284 -1.05 7.29 6.20
C SER A 284 -1.27 6.36 7.41
N ILE A 285 -1.04 6.87 8.63
CA ILE A 285 -1.13 6.11 9.89
C ILE A 285 -2.46 6.37 10.59
N ILE A 286 -2.95 7.61 10.66
CA ILE A 286 -4.05 7.97 11.58
C ILE A 286 -5.24 8.67 10.92
N GLN A 287 -5.19 9.02 9.63
CA GLN A 287 -6.33 9.62 8.94
C GLN A 287 -7.40 8.54 8.68
N PRO A 288 -8.61 8.66 9.26
CA PRO A 288 -9.66 7.66 9.08
C PRO A 288 -10.12 7.54 7.62
N SER A 289 -10.27 8.68 6.94
CA SER A 289 -10.81 8.72 5.57
C SER A 289 -9.88 8.18 4.48
N THR A 290 -8.58 8.00 4.77
CA THR A 290 -7.62 7.37 3.83
C THR A 290 -7.61 5.84 3.89
N ARG A 291 -8.34 5.22 4.82
CA ARG A 291 -8.32 3.76 5.04
C ARG A 291 -9.48 3.01 4.37
N GLY A 292 -10.20 3.67 3.46
CA GLY A 292 -11.30 3.10 2.66
C GLY A 292 -10.84 2.34 1.44
#